data_AF-A0A537A217-F1
#
_entry.id   AF-A0A537A217-F1
#
_cell.length_a   1.000
_cell.length_b   1.000
_cell.length_c   1.000
_cell.angle_alpha   90.00
_cell.angle_beta   90.00
_cell.angle_gamma   90.00
#
_symmetry.space_group_name_H-M   'P 1'
#
loop_
_entity.id
_entity.type
_entity.pdbx_description
1 polymer ?
#
loop_
_entity_poly.entity_id
_entity_poly.type
_entity_poly.pdbx_seq_one_letter_code
_entity_poly.pdbx_strand_id
1 'polypeptide(L)'
;MLVFDFGAVLYGINYLALRQAITPDRLLGRMTATMRFLTVASAPLGSLFGGAMATGIGLRGTLLTVGVLGLALAGSAVMWSPVRRHRQLPAPAAD
;
A
#
# COMPACT_ATOMS: atom_id res chain seq x y z
N MET A 1 -1.16 0.88 -18.49
CA MET A 1 -0.02 0.09 -18.00
C MET A 1 1.08 1.02 -17.51
N LEU A 2 1.73 1.82 -18.37
CA LEU A 2 2.82 2.75 -17.95
C LEU A 2 2.56 3.58 -16.67
N VAL A 3 1.40 4.22 -16.54
CA VAL A 3 1.07 5.03 -15.34
C VAL A 3 1.01 4.17 -14.07
N PHE A 4 0.45 2.97 -14.18
CA PHE A 4 0.35 2.04 -13.08
C PHE A 4 1.73 1.50 -12.69
N ASP A 5 2.52 1.04 -13.67
CA ASP A 5 3.83 0.46 -13.44
C ASP A 5 4.80 1.51 -12.86
N PHE A 6 4.80 2.71 -13.43
CA PHE A 6 5.61 3.81 -12.92
C PHE A 6 5.22 4.19 -11.48
N GLY A 7 3.92 4.29 -11.19
CA GLY A 7 3.43 4.55 -9.85
C GLY A 7 3.77 3.44 -8.85
N ALA A 8 3.66 2.18 -9.28
CA ALA A 8 4.00 1.01 -8.46
C ALA A 8 5.48 0.97 -8.10
N VAL A 9 6.37 1.26 -9.06
CA VAL A 9 7.82 1.34 -8.80
C VAL A 9 8.14 2.50 -7.85
N LEU A 10 7.59 3.68 -8.12
CA LEU A 10 7.82 4.86 -7.28
C LEU A 10 7.36 4.59 -5.83
N TYR A 11 6.18 4.01 -5.66
CA TYR A 11 5.67 3.61 -4.35
C TYR A 11 6.56 2.55 -3.69
N GLY A 12 6.88 1.47 -4.42
CA GLY A 12 7.62 0.32 -3.88
C GLY A 12 9.00 0.69 -3.35
N ILE A 13 9.75 1.52 -4.09
CA ILE A 13 11.09 1.97 -3.68
C ILE A 13 11.00 2.81 -2.40
N ASN A 14 10.14 3.83 -2.38
CA ASN A 14 9.99 4.72 -1.23
C ASN A 14 9.46 3.96 0.01
N TYR A 15 8.50 3.06 -0.20
CA TYR A 15 7.93 2.22 0.85
C TYR A 15 8.97 1.31 1.51
N LEU A 16 9.83 0.67 0.70
CA LEU A 16 10.88 -0.19 1.22
C LEU A 16 11.97 0.62 1.93
N ALA A 17 12.44 1.70 1.32
CA ALA A 17 13.50 2.56 1.86
C ALA A 17 13.10 3.17 3.22
N LEU A 18 11.87 3.67 3.35
CA LEU A 18 11.37 4.22 4.61
C LEU A 18 11.35 3.16 5.72
N ARG A 19 10.95 1.93 5.38
CA ARG A 19 10.89 0.84 6.37
C ARG A 19 12.26 0.38 6.82
N GLN A 20 13.22 0.32 5.91
CA GLN A 20 14.61 0.02 6.22
C GLN A 20 15.21 1.10 7.13
N ALA A 21 14.92 2.38 6.86
CA ALA A 21 15.43 3.49 7.67
C ALA A 21 14.91 3.50 9.12
N ILE A 22 13.65 3.11 9.35
CA ILE A 22 13.02 3.14 10.69
C ILE A 22 13.11 1.82 11.46
N THR A 23 13.47 0.70 10.80
CA THR A 23 13.49 -0.62 11.42
C THR A 23 14.93 -1.02 11.72
N PRO A 24 15.29 -1.34 12.97
CA PRO A 24 16.61 -1.87 13.30
C PRO A 24 16.92 -3.16 12.53
N ASP A 25 18.17 -3.37 12.13
CA ASP A 25 18.57 -4.50 11.28
C ASP A 25 18.13 -5.86 11.83
N ARG A 26 18.23 -6.05 13.14
CA ARG A 26 17.79 -7.28 13.84
C ARG A 26 16.29 -7.59 13.71
N LEU A 27 15.45 -6.60 13.41
CA LEU A 27 14.00 -6.75 13.25
C LEU A 27 13.54 -6.68 11.79
N LEU A 28 14.43 -6.37 10.85
CA LEU A 28 14.10 -6.13 9.44
C LEU A 28 13.41 -7.35 8.79
N GLY A 29 13.92 -8.56 9.06
CA GLY A 29 13.32 -9.80 8.58
C GLY A 29 11.90 -10.04 9.12
N ARG A 30 11.68 -9.78 10.43
CA ARG A 30 10.36 -9.91 11.06
C ARG A 30 9.37 -8.89 10.52
N MET A 31 9.78 -7.63 10.43
CA MET A 31 8.97 -6.54 9.89
C MET A 31 8.54 -6.82 8.45
N THR A 32 9.48 -7.27 7.61
CA THR A 32 9.20 -7.62 6.21
C THR A 32 8.19 -8.77 6.11
N ALA A 33 8.36 -9.81 6.92
CA ALA A 33 7.45 -10.96 6.94
C ALA A 33 6.03 -10.56 7.38
N THR A 34 5.89 -9.80 8.48
CA THR A 34 4.59 -9.32 8.97
C THR A 34 3.87 -8.48 7.92
N MET A 35 4.58 -7.56 7.27
CA MET A 35 3.98 -6.66 6.28
C MET A 35 3.57 -7.38 5.01
N ARG A 36 4.39 -8.34 4.55
CA ARG A 36 4.04 -9.17 3.41
C ARG A 36 2.84 -10.06 3.73
N PHE A 37 2.80 -10.65 4.93
CA PHE A 37 1.64 -11.41 5.39
C PHE A 37 0.37 -10.56 5.38
N LEU A 38 0.38 -9.37 6.00
CA LEU A 38 -0.78 -8.48 6.00
C LEU A 38 -1.24 -8.09 4.60
N THR A 39 -0.29 -7.76 3.73
CA THR A 39 -0.60 -7.35 2.35
C THR A 39 -1.17 -8.50 1.54
N VAL A 40 -0.56 -9.69 1.59
CA VAL A 40 -0.99 -10.86 0.82
C VAL A 40 -2.28 -11.46 1.39
N ALA A 41 -2.42 -11.56 2.71
CA ALA A 41 -3.61 -12.11 3.36
C ALA A 41 -4.86 -11.25 3.13
N SER A 42 -4.70 -9.95 2.86
CA SER A 42 -5.81 -9.08 2.48
C SER A 42 -6.34 -9.32 1.05
N ALA A 43 -5.53 -9.87 0.16
CA ALA A 43 -5.89 -10.04 -1.25
C ALA A 43 -7.05 -11.04 -1.48
N PRO A 44 -7.11 -12.22 -0.82
CA PRO A 44 -8.26 -13.12 -0.89
C PRO A 44 -9.56 -12.48 -0.39
N LEU A 45 -9.50 -11.64 0.64
CA LEU A 45 -10.69 -10.93 1.13
C LEU A 45 -11.16 -9.93 0.07
N GLY A 46 -10.24 -9.15 -0.49
CA GLY A 46 -10.54 -8.22 -1.58
C GLY A 46 -11.12 -8.91 -2.81
N SER A 47 -10.62 -10.09 -3.19
CA SER A 47 -11.14 -10.84 -4.34
C SER A 47 -12.54 -11.38 -4.08
N LEU A 48 -12.85 -11.83 -2.85
CA LEU A 48 -14.19 -12.28 -2.48
C LEU A 48 -15.21 -11.13 -2.55
N PHE A 49 -14.89 -9.98 -1.94
CA PHE A 49 -15.77 -8.81 -2.00
C PHE A 49 -15.92 -8.25 -3.42
N GLY A 50 -14.82 -8.15 -4.17
CA GLY A 50 -14.85 -7.70 -5.56
C GLY A 50 -15.66 -8.63 -6.45
N GLY A 51 -15.54 -9.94 -6.27
CA GLY A 51 -16.34 -10.94 -6.98
C GLY A 51 -17.83 -10.85 -6.64
N ALA A 52 -18.18 -10.71 -5.36
CA ALA A 52 -19.56 -10.53 -4.93
C ALA A 52 -20.19 -9.25 -5.51
N MET A 53 -19.45 -8.13 -5.50
CA MET A 53 -19.89 -6.88 -6.13
C MET A 53 -20.05 -7.03 -7.65
N ALA A 54 -19.12 -7.72 -8.32
CA ALA A 54 -19.17 -7.94 -9.76
C ALA A 54 -20.41 -8.73 -10.18
N THR A 55 -20.87 -9.68 -9.35
CA THR A 55 -22.12 -10.42 -9.58
C THR A 55 -23.36 -9.55 -9.39
N GLY A 56 -23.36 -8.63 -8.42
CA GLY A 56 -24.52 -7.80 -8.08
C GLY A 56 -24.71 -6.57 -8.99
N ILE A 57 -23.67 -5.76 -9.17
CA ILE A 57 -23.73 -4.48 -9.91
C ILE A 57 -22.99 -4.52 -11.26
N GLY A 58 -22.52 -5.71 -11.66
CA GLY A 58 -21.76 -5.92 -12.88
C GLY A 58 -20.29 -5.50 -12.77
N LEU A 59 -19.50 -5.93 -13.77
CA LEU A 59 -18.06 -5.67 -13.82
C LEU A 59 -17.73 -4.18 -13.87
N ARG A 60 -18.40 -3.42 -14.74
CA ARG A 60 -18.12 -1.98 -14.93
C ARG A 60 -18.45 -1.16 -13.68
N GLY A 61 -19.61 -1.43 -13.05
CA GLY A 61 -20.02 -0.78 -11.80
C GLY A 61 -19.04 -1.06 -10.66
N THR A 62 -18.58 -2.31 -10.56
CA THR A 62 -17.57 -2.71 -9.56
C THR A 62 -16.23 -2.02 -9.77
N LEU A 63 -15.72 -1.98 -11.00
CA LEU A 63 -14.45 -1.31 -11.31
C LEU A 63 -14.51 0.19 -11.00
N LEU A 64 -15.61 0.87 -11.34
CA LEU A 64 -15.77 2.30 -11.05
C LEU A 64 -15.88 2.56 -9.54
N THR A 65 -16.71 1.81 -8.83
CA THR A 65 -16.90 1.98 -7.38
C THR A 65 -15.60 1.72 -6.61
N VAL A 66 -14.93 0.58 -6.86
CA VAL A 66 -13.66 0.24 -6.22
C VAL A 66 -12.56 1.22 -6.61
N GLY A 67 -12.50 1.66 -7.86
CA GLY A 67 -11.53 2.65 -8.32
C GLY A 67 -11.67 4.00 -7.63
N VAL A 68 -12.91 4.53 -7.56
CA VAL A 68 -13.20 5.82 -6.89
C VAL A 68 -12.96 5.72 -5.39
N LEU A 69 -13.43 4.65 -4.74
CA LEU A 69 -13.19 4.43 -3.32
C LEU A 69 -11.69 4.29 -3.01
N GLY A 70 -10.95 3.54 -3.84
CA GLY A 70 -9.51 3.38 -3.71
C GLY A 70 -8.75 4.71 -3.81
N LEU A 71 -9.12 5.56 -4.78
CA LEU A 71 -8.52 6.89 -4.92
C LEU A 71 -8.88 7.81 -3.76
N ALA A 72 -10.13 7.78 -3.27
CA ALA A 72 -10.57 8.57 -2.13
C ALA A 72 -9.84 8.16 -0.84
N LEU A 73 -9.70 6.85 -0.59
CA LEU A 73 -8.97 6.30 0.55
C LEU A 73 -7.47 6.60 0.47
N ALA A 74 -6.86 6.48 -0.72
CA ALA A 74 -5.47 6.87 -0.90
C ALA A 74 -5.27 8.37 -0.65
N GLY A 75 -6.14 9.22 -1.20
CA GLY A 75 -6.10 10.67 -0.99
C GLY A 75 -6.19 11.04 0.49
N SER A 76 -7.17 10.47 1.21
CA SER A 76 -7.37 10.73 2.64
C SER A 76 -6.22 10.18 3.50
N ALA A 77 -5.74 8.97 3.22
CA ALA A 77 -4.61 8.37 3.91
C ALA A 77 -3.34 9.23 3.75
N VAL A 78 -3.05 9.72 2.54
CA VAL A 78 -1.90 10.58 2.34
C VAL A 78 -2.13 11.94 3.03
N MET A 79 -3.34 12.52 3.00
CA MET A 79 -3.65 13.79 3.69
C MET A 79 -3.43 13.72 5.20
N TRP A 80 -3.79 12.60 5.85
CA TRP A 80 -3.58 12.39 7.28
C TRP A 80 -2.23 11.78 7.63
N SER A 81 -1.47 11.31 6.64
CA SER A 81 -0.17 10.69 6.90
C SER A 81 0.91 11.72 7.24
N PRO A 82 1.63 11.57 8.37
CA PRO A 82 2.77 12.41 8.70
C PRO A 82 3.95 12.22 7.73
N VAL A 83 3.92 11.20 6.87
CA VAL A 83 4.94 10.97 5.82
C VAL A 83 5.06 12.17 4.89
N ARG A 84 3.99 12.95 4.66
CA ARG A 84 4.08 14.21 3.89
C ARG A 84 5.06 15.23 4.48
N ARG A 85 5.35 15.16 5.79
CA ARG A 85 6.27 16.09 6.48
C ARG A 85 7.73 15.61 6.45
N HIS A 86 8.00 14.35 6.13
CA HIS A 86 9.36 13.83 6.07
C HIS A 86 9.99 14.14 4.70
N ARG A 87 10.78 15.21 4.66
CA ARG A 87 11.60 15.60 3.49
C ARG A 87 12.97 14.92 3.46
N GLN A 88 13.37 14.30 4.56
CA GLN A 88 14.63 13.57 4.71
C GLN A 88 14.30 12.19 5.28
N LEU A 89 14.94 11.16 4.75
CA LEU A 89 14.88 9.82 5.34
C LEU A 89 15.48 9.91 6.75
N PRO A 90 14.81 9.37 7.79
CA PRO A 90 15.39 9.28 9.12
C PRO A 90 16.77 8.63 9.04
N ALA A 91 17.75 9.16 9.78
CA ALA A 91 19.07 8.53 9.87
C ALA A 91 18.88 7.06 10.32
N PRO A 92 19.61 6.11 9.72
CA PRO A 92 19.52 4.71 10.11
C PRO A 92 19.67 4.62 11.62
N ALA A 93 18.74 3.94 12.29
CA ALA A 93 18.80 3.75 13.74
C ALA A 93 20.15 3.09 14.07
N ALA A 94 21.07 3.86 14.66
CA ALA A 94 22.34 3.36 15.15
C ALA A 94 22.05 2.30 16.23
N ASP A 95 22.76 1.18 16.15
CA ASP A 95 22.67 0.07 17.11
C ASP A 95 22.92 0.51 18.57
#